data_AF-A0A537E733-F1
#
_entry.id   AF-A0A537E733-F1
#
_cell.length_a   1.000
_cell.length_b   1.000
_cell.length_c   1.000
_cell.angle_alpha   90.00
_cell.angle_beta   90.00
_cell.angle_gamma   90.00
#
_symmetry.space_group_name_H-M   'P 1'
#
loop_
_entity.id
_entity.type
_entity.pdbx_description
1 polymer ?
#
loop_
_entity_poly.entity_id
_entity_poly.type
_entity_poly.pdbx_seq_one_letter_code
_entity_poly.pdbx_strand_id
1 'polypeptide(L)'
;MSRRKERLSIKSPGDEFEEPDEQTRQRHDPQELKIYIKQLSKALRFLPLGSRAYYAVTGELLRASTQLKALVPTGSAIKGEH
;
A
#
# COMPACT_ATOMS: atom_id res chain seq x y z
N MET A 1 37.72 26.60 22.29
CA MET A 1 36.50 26.23 21.54
C MET A 1 36.82 25.06 20.61
N SER A 2 36.72 23.82 21.09
CA SER A 2 37.02 22.62 20.28
C SER A 2 35.70 21.93 19.91
N ARG A 3 35.20 22.17 18.70
CA ARG A 3 33.96 21.56 18.19
C ARG A 3 34.26 20.13 17.72
N ARG A 4 33.90 19.14 18.55
CA ARG A 4 33.82 17.72 18.15
C ARG A 4 32.84 17.59 16.98
N LYS A 5 33.29 17.08 15.83
CA LYS A 5 32.41 16.64 14.74
C LYS A 5 32.00 15.20 15.04
N GLU A 6 30.83 15.03 15.66
CA GLU A 6 30.14 13.74 15.70
C GLU A 6 29.80 13.34 14.27
N ARG A 7 30.41 12.25 13.79
CA ARG A 7 29.97 11.55 12.59
C ARG A 7 28.69 10.82 12.96
N LEU A 8 27.55 11.46 12.76
CA LEU A 8 26.25 10.79 12.73
C LEU A 8 26.28 9.83 11.55
N SER A 9 26.49 8.54 11.84
CA SER A 9 26.22 7.45 10.91
C SER A 9 24.71 7.43 10.69
N ILE A 10 24.27 8.17 9.68
CA ILE A 10 22.91 8.07 9.18
C ILE A 10 22.86 6.72 8.47
N LYS A 11 22.35 5.69 9.17
CA LYS A 11 21.94 4.46 8.52
C LYS A 11 20.93 4.84 7.44
N SER A 12 21.28 4.62 6.19
CA SER A 12 20.40 4.85 5.05
C SER A 12 19.22 3.88 5.17
N PRO A 13 17.96 4.34 5.28
CA PRO A 13 16.79 3.47 5.38
C PRO A 13 16.35 2.98 3.99
N GLY A 14 17.33 2.62 3.15
CA GLY A 14 17.12 2.28 1.75
C GLY A 14 17.17 0.79 1.44
N ASP A 15 17.54 -0.04 2.42
CA ASP A 15 17.98 -1.44 2.20
C ASP A 15 17.19 -2.47 3.03
N GLU A 16 16.07 -2.07 3.65
CA GLU A 16 15.17 -2.97 4.39
C GLU A 16 13.83 -3.19 3.67
N PHE A 17 13.76 -2.88 2.36
CA PHE A 17 12.65 -3.34 1.52
C PHE A 17 13.13 -4.55 0.73
N GLU A 18 13.57 -5.59 1.45
CA GLU A 18 13.55 -6.94 0.91
C GLU A 18 12.11 -7.24 0.47
N GLU A 19 12.02 -7.69 -0.77
CA GLU A 19 10.93 -8.40 -1.44
C GLU A 19 9.77 -8.79 -0.50
N PRO A 20 8.51 -8.44 -0.79
CA PRO A 20 7.40 -9.20 -0.24
C PRO A 20 7.41 -10.56 -0.95
N ASP A 21 8.30 -11.42 -0.45
CA ASP A 21 8.34 -12.84 -0.70
C ASP A 21 6.95 -13.41 -0.37
N GLU A 22 6.39 -14.12 -1.33
CA GLU A 22 5.32 -15.09 -1.10
C GLU A 22 4.10 -14.63 -0.27
N GLN A 23 3.33 -13.63 -0.75
CA GLN A 23 1.90 -13.57 -0.43
C GLN A 23 1.14 -14.68 -1.17
N THR A 24 1.43 -15.90 -0.74
CA THR A 24 0.65 -17.13 -0.84
C THR A 24 -0.82 -16.83 -0.59
N ARG A 25 -1.59 -16.55 -1.66
CA ARG A 25 -3.06 -16.58 -1.76
C ARG A 25 -3.79 -16.57 -0.40
N GLN A 26 -3.57 -15.56 0.43
CA GLN A 26 -4.35 -15.43 1.65
C GLN A 26 -5.70 -14.91 1.18
N ARG A 27 -6.75 -15.72 1.38
CA ARG A 27 -8.13 -15.25 1.22
C ARG A 27 -8.37 -14.23 2.34
N HIS A 28 -7.93 -13.00 2.13
CA HIS A 28 -8.14 -11.91 3.07
C HIS A 28 -9.64 -11.70 3.24
N ASP A 29 -10.08 -11.50 4.49
CA ASP A 29 -11.46 -11.14 4.77
C ASP A 29 -11.79 -9.83 4.01
N PRO A 30 -12.91 -9.76 3.27
CA PRO A 30 -13.38 -8.51 2.68
C PRO A 30 -13.40 -7.31 3.64
N GLN A 31 -13.64 -7.52 4.94
CA GLN A 31 -13.61 -6.44 5.93
C GLN A 31 -12.19 -5.94 6.19
N GLU A 32 -11.22 -6.85 6.31
CA GLU A 32 -9.80 -6.51 6.46
C GLU A 32 -9.30 -5.73 5.25
N LEU A 33 -9.65 -6.16 4.03
CA LEU A 33 -9.30 -5.43 2.80
C LEU A 33 -9.89 -4.02 2.78
N LYS A 34 -11.13 -3.83 3.25
CA LYS A 34 -11.74 -2.49 3.35
C LYS A 34 -10.98 -1.61 4.34
N ILE A 35 -10.55 -2.14 5.47
CA ILE A 35 -9.77 -1.41 6.47
C ILE A 35 -8.40 -1.05 5.88
N TYR A 36 -7.75 -2.00 5.22
CA TYR A 36 -6.45 -1.81 4.59
C TYR A 36 -6.49 -0.72 3.51
N ILE A 37 -7.47 -0.78 2.60
CA ILE A 37 -7.70 0.25 1.56
C ILE A 37 -7.89 1.65 2.20
N LYS A 38 -8.65 1.74 3.30
CA LYS A 38 -8.83 3.01 4.03
C LYS A 38 -7.51 3.54 4.59
N GLN A 39 -6.68 2.66 5.15
CA GLN A 39 -5.37 3.05 5.71
C GLN A 39 -4.43 3.54 4.60
N LEU A 40 -4.34 2.82 3.47
CA LEU A 40 -3.55 3.24 2.32
C LEU A 40 -4.02 4.59 1.77
N SER A 41 -5.34 4.78 1.63
CA SER A 41 -5.91 6.07 1.17
C SER A 41 -5.58 7.22 2.12
N LYS A 42 -5.58 6.97 3.44
CA LYS A 42 -5.17 7.95 4.45
C LYS A 42 -3.68 8.26 4.34
N ALA A 43 -2.83 7.25 4.14
CA ALA A 43 -1.38 7.40 4.03
C ALA A 43 -0.98 8.28 2.83
N LEU A 44 -1.67 8.14 1.69
CA LEU A 44 -1.39 8.95 0.49
C LEU A 44 -1.45 10.47 0.74
N ARG A 45 -2.25 10.93 1.70
CA ARG A 45 -2.35 12.36 2.05
C ARG A 45 -1.07 12.92 2.67
N PHE A 46 -0.19 12.06 3.18
CA PHE A 46 1.04 12.43 3.86
C PHE A 46 2.29 12.11 3.05
N LEU A 47 2.14 11.52 1.86
CA LEU A 47 3.26 11.16 1.00
C LEU A 47 3.51 12.24 -0.06
N PRO A 48 4.77 12.63 -0.31
CA PRO A 48 5.10 13.55 -1.38
C PRO A 48 4.72 12.95 -2.74
N LEU A 49 4.03 13.73 -3.57
CA LEU A 49 3.73 13.34 -4.94
C LEU A 49 5.03 13.02 -5.70
N GLY A 50 5.01 11.92 -6.47
CA GLY A 50 6.17 11.47 -7.24
C GLY A 50 7.25 10.74 -6.42
N SER A 51 7.10 10.63 -5.09
CA SER A 51 8.02 9.82 -4.28
C SER A 51 7.86 8.32 -4.55
N ARG A 52 8.93 7.54 -4.35
CA ARG A 52 8.88 6.07 -4.45
C ARG A 52 7.81 5.47 -3.53
N ALA A 53 7.69 6.01 -2.32
CA ALA A 53 6.67 5.59 -1.35
C ALA A 53 5.25 5.89 -1.84
N TYR A 54 5.02 7.06 -2.46
CA TYR A 54 3.74 7.38 -3.08
C TYR A 54 3.36 6.32 -4.12
N TYR A 55 4.25 6.00 -5.06
CA TYR A 55 3.97 5.00 -6.09
C TYR A 55 3.75 3.60 -5.53
N ALA A 56 4.55 3.18 -4.54
CA ALA A 56 4.36 1.89 -3.86
C ALA A 56 2.96 1.79 -3.22
N VAL A 57 2.56 2.80 -2.45
CA VAL A 57 1.24 2.82 -1.78
C VAL A 57 0.10 2.90 -2.79
N THR A 58 0.26 3.64 -3.90
CA THR A 58 -0.75 3.64 -4.97
C THR A 58 -0.89 2.28 -5.66
N GLY A 59 0.21 1.55 -5.85
CA GLY A 59 0.21 0.20 -6.42
C GLY A 59 -0.50 -0.80 -5.51
N GLU A 60 -0.20 -0.77 -4.21
CA GLU A 60 -0.89 -1.61 -3.22
C GLU A 60 -2.37 -1.25 -3.07
N LEU A 61 -2.73 0.03 -3.16
CA LEU A 61 -4.13 0.46 -3.16
C LEU A 61 -4.89 -0.13 -4.36
N LEU A 62 -4.29 -0.15 -5.54
CA LEU A 62 -4.86 -0.76 -6.75
C LEU A 62 -5.01 -2.27 -6.59
N ARG A 63 -3.98 -2.94 -6.05
CA ARG A 63 -3.97 -4.39 -5.81
C ARG A 63 -5.08 -4.79 -4.84
N ALA A 64 -5.14 -4.17 -3.67
CA ALA A 64 -6.14 -4.45 -2.64
C ALA A 64 -7.57 -4.15 -3.13
N SER A 65 -7.76 -3.07 -3.89
CA SER A 65 -9.06 -2.73 -4.48
C SER A 65 -9.52 -3.79 -5.48
N THR A 66 -8.58 -4.33 -6.28
CA THR A 66 -8.87 -5.41 -7.23
C THR A 66 -9.24 -6.71 -6.50
N GLN A 67 -8.51 -7.05 -5.44
CA GLN A 67 -8.82 -8.21 -4.59
C GLN A 67 -10.20 -8.08 -3.94
N LEU A 68 -10.52 -6.89 -3.39
CA LEU A 68 -11.83 -6.65 -2.78
C LEU A 68 -12.97 -6.79 -3.80
N LYS A 69 -12.80 -6.30 -5.04
CA LYS A 69 -13.78 -6.47 -6.12
C LYS A 69 -13.96 -7.92 -6.52
N ALA A 70 -12.89 -8.72 -6.52
CA ALA A 70 -12.96 -10.14 -6.81
C ALA A 70 -13.71 -10.93 -5.72
N LEU A 71 -13.60 -10.51 -4.45
CA LEU A 71 -14.28 -11.15 -3.32
C LEU A 71 -15.71 -10.65 -3.09
N VAL A 72 -15.96 -9.37 -3.38
CA VAL A 72 -17.28 -8.74 -3.30
C VAL A 72 -17.63 -8.23 -4.69
N PRO A 73 -18.20 -9.10 -5.56
CA PRO A 73 -18.76 -8.67 -6.83
C PRO A 73 -19.83 -7.63 -6.52
N THR A 74 -19.52 -6.37 -6.76
CA THR A 74 -20.52 -5.30 -6.65
C THR A 74 -21.37 -5.39 -7.91
N GLY A 75 -22.38 -6.27 -7.86
CA GLY A 75 -23.30 -6.63 -8.96
C GLY A 75 -22.84 -7.89 -9.73
N SER A 76 -23.69 -8.87 -10.09
CA SER A 76 -25.11 -8.76 -10.43
C SER A 76 -25.43 -7.38 -11.01
N ALA A 77 -24.66 -6.98 -12.02
CA ALA A 77 -25.26 -6.21 -13.10
C ALA A 77 -26.24 -7.19 -13.74
N ILE A 78 -27.48 -7.22 -13.23
CA ILE A 78 -28.58 -7.77 -14.00
C ILE A 78 -28.57 -6.95 -15.27
N LYS A 79 -28.16 -7.64 -16.34
CA LYS A 79 -28.27 -7.25 -17.72
C LYS A 79 -29.74 -6.98 -17.99
N GLY A 80 -30.22 -5.79 -17.64
CA GLY A 80 -31.51 -5.26 -18.06
C GLY A 80 -31.32 -4.62 -19.42
N GLU A 81 -31.26 -5.46 -20.44
CA GLU A 81 -31.51 -5.05 -21.82
C GLU A 81 -32.99 -4.67 -21.96
N HIS A 82 -33.22 -3.64 -22.80
CA HIS A 82 -34.49 -3.09 -23.30
C HIS A 82 -35.13 -1.93 -22.53
#